data_AF-T0ZYN0-F1
#
_entry.id   AF-T0ZYN0-F1
#
_cell.length_a   1.000
_cell.length_b   1.000
_cell.length_c   1.000
_cell.angle_alpha   90.00
_cell.angle_beta   90.00
_cell.angle_gamma   90.00
#
_symmetry.space_group_name_H-M   'P 1'
#
loop_
_entity.id
_entity.type
_entity.pdbx_description
1 polymer ?
#
loop_
_entity_poly.entity_id
_entity_poly.type
_entity_poly.pdbx_seq_one_letter_code
_entity_poly.pdbx_strand_id
1 'polypeptide(L)'
;MGQCLSSTYRMRPTLKATNVPTLYPKCTPGEMLGLLVLLKDHKGSQEIAQLADDLDLEIDEILPSVEFAEGLRLVTVSDGRLSFTEEGKKLVAGTIRGRKLLIREALRGTLLYQTILKALESAPERRLGEEELGRIVSLTNAPPETILNVITWGRYAELFRYDANEHVVTPLRLRPQRPAPPTTPSHGGVNAMVRDPPGLSPPPKIAPA
;
A
#
# COMPACT_ATOMS: atom_id res chain seq x y z
N MET A 1 -37.49 -23.25 -26.61
CA MET A 1 -36.83 -22.26 -27.49
C MET A 1 -36.52 -21.05 -26.63
N GLY A 2 -35.22 -20.81 -26.40
CA GLY A 2 -34.72 -19.86 -25.42
C GLY A 2 -34.92 -18.40 -25.86
N GLN A 3 -35.22 -17.55 -24.88
CA GLN A 3 -35.17 -16.10 -25.05
C GLN A 3 -33.85 -15.62 -24.47
N CYS A 4 -32.98 -15.16 -25.37
CA CYS A 4 -31.72 -14.51 -25.08
C CYS A 4 -32.02 -13.08 -24.59
N LEU A 5 -31.83 -12.82 -23.30
CA LEU A 5 -31.89 -11.48 -22.75
C LEU A 5 -30.58 -10.78 -23.05
N SER A 6 -30.58 -9.99 -24.14
CA SER A 6 -29.51 -9.04 -24.44
C SER A 6 -29.55 -7.90 -23.41
N SER A 7 -28.84 -8.09 -22.30
CA SER A 7 -28.55 -7.03 -21.33
C SER A 7 -27.52 -6.10 -21.95
N THR A 8 -27.99 -5.00 -22.54
CA THR A 8 -27.09 -3.95 -23.04
C THR A 8 -26.60 -3.12 -21.85
N TYR A 9 -25.55 -3.61 -21.20
CA TYR A 9 -24.78 -2.82 -20.24
C TYR A 9 -24.10 -1.67 -20.99
N ARG A 10 -24.77 -0.52 -21.03
CA ARG A 10 -24.25 0.71 -21.62
C ARG A 10 -23.18 1.27 -20.68
N MET A 11 -21.92 0.87 -20.92
CA MET A 11 -20.74 1.41 -20.26
C MET A 11 -20.83 2.95 -20.22
N ARG A 12 -20.79 3.50 -19.01
CA ARG A 12 -20.70 4.95 -18.79
C ARG A 12 -19.42 5.47 -19.46
N PRO A 13 -19.45 6.68 -20.05
CA PRO A 13 -18.29 7.24 -20.73
C PRO A 13 -17.12 7.37 -19.77
N THR A 14 -15.91 7.17 -20.31
CA THR A 14 -14.62 7.24 -19.61
C THR A 14 -14.58 8.38 -18.59
N LEU A 15 -14.27 8.05 -17.34
CA LEU A 15 -14.11 9.01 -16.25
C LEU A 15 -12.90 9.89 -16.59
N LYS A 16 -13.15 11.00 -17.29
CA LYS A 16 -12.16 12.06 -17.48
C LYS A 16 -11.65 12.46 -16.11
N ALA A 17 -10.33 12.43 -15.95
CA ALA A 17 -9.60 12.86 -14.75
C ALA A 17 -9.91 14.31 -14.43
N THR A 18 -11.02 14.52 -13.75
CA THR A 18 -11.49 15.81 -13.29
C THR A 18 -11.29 15.76 -11.78
N ASN A 19 -10.64 16.79 -11.23
CA ASN A 19 -10.38 16.93 -9.79
C ASN A 19 -11.69 17.25 -9.05
N VAL A 20 -12.68 16.36 -9.16
CA VAL A 20 -13.99 16.47 -8.53
C VAL A 20 -13.88 15.90 -7.11
N PRO A 21 -14.56 16.48 -6.11
CA PRO A 21 -14.70 15.91 -4.77
C PRO A 21 -15.33 14.50 -4.69
N THR A 22 -15.50 13.76 -5.80
CA THR A 22 -16.26 12.50 -5.87
C THR A 22 -15.43 11.23 -5.72
N LEU A 23 -14.10 11.29 -5.60
CA LEU A 23 -13.30 10.09 -5.40
C LEU A 23 -13.34 9.64 -3.93
N TYR A 24 -14.11 8.60 -3.65
CA TYR A 24 -14.18 7.91 -2.38
C TYR A 24 -13.98 6.40 -2.56
N PRO A 25 -13.55 5.67 -1.50
CA PRO A 25 -13.33 4.23 -1.60
C PRO A 25 -14.66 3.47 -1.60
N LYS A 26 -14.92 2.74 -2.69
CA LYS A 26 -16.15 1.96 -2.90
C LYS A 26 -16.03 0.49 -2.51
N CYS A 27 -14.80 0.06 -2.27
CA CYS A 27 -14.43 -1.30 -1.90
C CYS A 27 -13.38 -1.24 -0.79
N THR A 28 -13.02 -2.38 -0.24
CA THR A 28 -11.91 -2.58 0.68
C THR A 28 -10.57 -2.68 -0.08
N PRO A 29 -9.43 -2.50 0.61
CA PRO A 29 -8.12 -2.75 0.02
C PRO A 29 -7.95 -4.18 -0.50
N GLY A 30 -8.55 -5.17 0.17
CA GLY A 30 -8.45 -6.58 -0.20
C GLY A 30 -9.08 -6.84 -1.58
N GLU A 31 -10.30 -6.35 -1.79
CA GLU A 31 -11.04 -6.51 -3.04
C GLU A 31 -10.29 -5.87 -4.21
N MET A 32 -9.89 -4.60 -4.08
CA MET A 32 -9.16 -3.92 -5.15
C MET A 32 -7.82 -4.58 -5.43
N LEU A 33 -7.03 -4.92 -4.40
CA LEU A 33 -5.72 -5.55 -4.60
C LEU A 33 -5.84 -6.96 -5.17
N GLY A 34 -6.88 -7.71 -4.79
CA GLY A 34 -7.22 -9.01 -5.37
C GLY A 34 -7.47 -8.91 -6.87
N LEU A 35 -8.34 -7.98 -7.28
CA LEU A 35 -8.61 -7.69 -8.69
C LEU A 35 -7.33 -7.32 -9.46
N LEU A 36 -6.49 -6.45 -8.89
CA LEU A 36 -5.24 -6.06 -9.55
C LEU A 36 -4.24 -7.22 -9.63
N VAL A 37 -4.18 -8.10 -8.63
CA VAL A 37 -3.33 -9.31 -8.71
C VAL A 37 -3.84 -10.24 -9.82
N LEU A 38 -5.15 -10.46 -9.92
CA LEU A 38 -5.73 -11.25 -11.01
C LEU A 38 -5.44 -10.63 -12.38
N LEU A 39 -5.59 -9.31 -12.54
CA LEU A 39 -5.25 -8.62 -13.78
C LEU A 39 -3.77 -8.81 -14.17
N LYS A 40 -2.87 -8.89 -13.19
CA LYS A 40 -1.46 -9.19 -13.43
C LYS A 40 -1.26 -10.59 -13.99
N ASP A 41 -2.01 -11.58 -13.52
CA ASP A 41 -1.96 -12.95 -14.03
C ASP A 41 -2.43 -13.00 -15.49
N HIS A 42 -3.34 -12.10 -15.88
CA HIS A 42 -3.71 -11.80 -17.28
C HIS A 42 -2.77 -10.83 -18.00
N LYS A 43 -1.48 -10.81 -17.63
CA LYS A 43 -0.43 -9.97 -18.25
C LYS A 43 -0.75 -8.47 -18.23
N GLY A 44 -1.58 -8.04 -17.29
CA GLY A 44 -1.89 -6.63 -17.01
C GLY A 44 -3.00 -6.02 -17.85
N SER A 45 -3.78 -6.83 -18.57
CA SER A 45 -4.72 -6.32 -19.55
C SER A 45 -5.79 -7.34 -19.94
N GLN A 46 -7.05 -7.14 -19.51
CA GLN A 46 -8.12 -8.13 -19.70
C GLN A 46 -9.52 -7.49 -19.75
N GLU A 47 -10.49 -8.17 -20.37
CA GLU A 47 -11.91 -7.78 -20.33
C GLU A 47 -12.48 -7.87 -18.92
N ILE A 48 -13.26 -6.88 -18.50
CA ILE A 48 -13.85 -6.81 -17.16
C ILE A 48 -14.79 -8.01 -16.92
N ALA A 49 -15.56 -8.41 -17.94
CA ALA A 49 -16.44 -9.59 -17.85
C ALA A 49 -15.65 -10.86 -17.53
N GLN A 50 -14.52 -11.09 -18.22
CA GLN A 50 -13.67 -12.25 -17.95
C GLN A 50 -13.05 -12.21 -16.54
N LEU A 51 -12.69 -11.03 -16.04
CA LEU A 51 -12.18 -10.89 -14.67
C LEU A 51 -13.25 -11.18 -13.62
N ALA A 52 -14.52 -10.86 -13.90
CA ALA A 52 -15.65 -11.18 -13.03
C ALA A 52 -15.88 -12.69 -13.01
N ASP A 53 -15.92 -13.32 -14.20
CA ASP A 53 -16.06 -14.77 -14.36
C ASP A 53 -14.95 -15.54 -13.60
N ASP A 54 -13.70 -15.08 -13.71
CA ASP A 54 -12.56 -15.70 -13.03
C ASP A 54 -12.61 -15.55 -11.49
N LEU A 55 -13.33 -14.56 -10.98
CA LEU A 55 -13.58 -14.35 -9.56
C LEU A 55 -14.85 -15.05 -9.06
N ASP A 56 -15.64 -15.67 -9.96
CA ASP A 56 -16.99 -16.19 -9.68
C ASP A 56 -17.92 -15.11 -9.10
N LEU A 57 -17.83 -13.90 -9.67
CA LEU A 57 -18.61 -12.72 -9.28
C LEU A 57 -19.39 -12.15 -10.48
N GLU A 58 -20.46 -11.44 -10.20
CA GLU A 58 -21.14 -10.63 -11.21
C GLU A 58 -20.31 -9.39 -11.56
N ILE A 59 -20.52 -8.85 -12.77
CA ILE A 59 -19.75 -7.69 -13.25
C ILE A 59 -19.91 -6.50 -12.30
N ASP A 60 -21.13 -6.20 -11.86
CA ASP A 60 -21.43 -5.09 -10.97
C ASP A 60 -20.82 -5.22 -9.58
N GLU A 61 -20.50 -6.43 -9.13
CA GLU A 61 -19.78 -6.67 -7.87
C GLU A 61 -18.30 -6.23 -7.96
N ILE A 62 -17.67 -6.34 -9.13
CA ILE A 62 -16.26 -5.95 -9.30
C ILE A 62 -16.09 -4.49 -9.75
N LEU A 63 -17.14 -3.87 -10.32
CA LEU A 63 -17.09 -2.48 -10.79
C LEU A 63 -16.68 -1.46 -9.71
N PRO A 64 -17.15 -1.54 -8.44
CA PRO A 64 -16.66 -0.67 -7.37
C PRO A 64 -15.13 -0.67 -7.23
N SER A 65 -14.50 -1.84 -7.39
CA SER A 65 -13.04 -2.00 -7.36
C SER A 65 -12.37 -1.43 -8.60
N VAL A 66 -12.96 -1.64 -9.78
CA VAL A 66 -12.48 -1.06 -11.05
C VAL A 66 -12.51 0.47 -11.00
N GLU A 67 -13.66 1.05 -10.63
CA GLU A 67 -13.87 2.50 -10.59
C GLU A 67 -12.93 3.18 -9.58
N PHE A 68 -12.71 2.55 -8.41
CA PHE A 68 -11.79 3.12 -7.42
C PHE A 68 -10.33 2.99 -7.85
N ALA A 69 -9.92 1.86 -8.44
CA ALA A 69 -8.58 1.68 -8.98
C ALA A 69 -8.28 2.66 -10.13
N GLU A 70 -9.25 2.91 -11.00
CA GLU A 70 -9.14 3.92 -12.07
C GLU A 70 -9.03 5.33 -11.48
N GLY A 71 -9.84 5.65 -10.47
CA GLY A 71 -9.75 6.93 -9.75
C GLY A 71 -8.38 7.16 -9.09
N LEU A 72 -7.74 6.10 -8.59
CA LEU A 72 -6.37 6.12 -8.09
C LEU A 72 -5.29 6.07 -9.19
N ARG A 73 -5.69 6.05 -10.47
CA ARG A 73 -4.82 5.98 -11.65
C ARG A 73 -3.92 4.75 -11.68
N LEU A 74 -4.37 3.63 -11.12
CA LEU A 74 -3.67 2.34 -11.15
C LEU A 74 -4.00 1.55 -12.43
N VAL A 75 -5.16 1.85 -13.01
CA VAL A 75 -5.69 1.20 -14.21
C VAL A 75 -6.39 2.23 -15.09
N THR A 76 -6.64 1.85 -16.33
CA THR A 76 -7.50 2.57 -17.28
C THR A 76 -8.54 1.62 -17.82
N VAL A 77 -9.76 2.11 -18.03
CA VAL A 77 -10.83 1.37 -18.70
C VAL A 77 -11.07 1.93 -20.11
N SER A 78 -11.07 1.04 -21.12
CA SER A 78 -11.49 1.36 -22.48
C SER A 78 -12.29 0.20 -23.04
N ASP A 79 -13.49 0.47 -23.55
CA ASP A 79 -14.35 -0.51 -24.24
C ASP A 79 -14.54 -1.81 -23.43
N GLY A 80 -14.79 -1.67 -22.12
CA GLY A 80 -14.97 -2.81 -21.21
C GLY A 80 -13.70 -3.58 -20.87
N ARG A 81 -12.54 -3.08 -21.28
CA ARG A 81 -11.23 -3.68 -21.00
C ARG A 81 -10.47 -2.89 -19.94
N LEU A 82 -9.99 -3.59 -18.94
CA LEU A 82 -9.16 -3.06 -17.87
C LEU A 82 -7.68 -3.24 -18.22
N SER A 83 -6.88 -2.19 -18.09
CA SER A 83 -5.44 -2.25 -18.34
C SER A 83 -4.66 -1.50 -17.27
N PHE A 84 -3.48 -2.00 -16.88
CA PHE A 84 -2.63 -1.28 -15.94
C PHE A 84 -2.06 0.02 -16.52
N THR A 85 -1.98 1.04 -15.68
CA THR A 85 -1.03 2.15 -15.84
C THR A 85 0.37 1.71 -15.38
N GLU A 86 1.36 2.59 -15.54
CA GLU A 86 2.70 2.34 -14.99
C GLU A 86 2.69 2.28 -13.45
N GLU A 87 1.85 3.08 -12.80
CA GLU A 87 1.64 3.05 -11.35
C GLU A 87 1.03 1.72 -10.89
N GLY A 88 0.04 1.19 -11.63
CA GLY A 88 -0.55 -0.11 -11.37
C GLY A 88 0.45 -1.25 -11.46
N LYS A 89 1.28 -1.27 -12.51
CA LYS A 89 2.37 -2.26 -12.68
C LYS A 89 3.35 -2.21 -11.51
N LYS A 90 3.79 -1.00 -11.12
CA LYS A 90 4.68 -0.79 -9.96
C LYS A 90 4.05 -1.30 -8.67
N LEU A 91 2.76 -1.04 -8.47
CA LEU A 91 2.03 -1.50 -7.28
C LEU A 91 2.07 -3.02 -7.18
N VAL A 92 1.62 -3.75 -8.20
CA VAL A 92 1.51 -5.22 -8.12
C VAL A 92 2.87 -5.93 -8.14
N ALA A 93 3.91 -5.31 -8.69
CA ALA A 93 5.29 -5.80 -8.62
C ALA A 93 5.98 -5.51 -7.27
N GLY A 94 5.48 -4.53 -6.50
CA GLY A 94 6.08 -4.11 -5.25
C GLY A 94 5.90 -5.09 -4.09
N THR A 95 6.82 -5.02 -3.12
CA THR A 95 6.67 -5.69 -1.81
C THR A 95 5.46 -5.14 -1.05
N ILE A 96 5.02 -5.83 0.01
CA ILE A 96 3.91 -5.36 0.87
C ILE A 96 4.14 -3.90 1.34
N ARG A 97 5.37 -3.58 1.77
CA ARG A 97 5.72 -2.22 2.18
C ARG A 97 5.66 -1.22 1.02
N GLY A 98 6.15 -1.62 -0.15
CA GLY A 98 6.09 -0.79 -1.37
C GLY A 98 4.66 -0.50 -1.81
N ARG A 99 3.77 -1.50 -1.77
CA ARG A 99 2.34 -1.36 -2.06
C ARG A 99 1.67 -0.35 -1.15
N LYS A 100 1.89 -0.49 0.17
CA LYS A 100 1.36 0.46 1.16
C LYS A 100 1.84 1.89 0.92
N LEU A 101 3.11 2.06 0.55
CA LEU A 101 3.67 3.39 0.26
C LEU A 101 3.01 4.01 -0.98
N LEU A 102 2.90 3.26 -2.08
CA LEU A 102 2.25 3.76 -3.31
C LEU A 102 0.79 4.13 -3.08
N ILE A 103 0.03 3.27 -2.38
CA ILE A 103 -1.36 3.56 -2.01
C ILE A 103 -1.44 4.78 -1.09
N ARG A 104 -0.54 4.91 -0.11
CA ARG A 104 -0.49 6.08 0.77
C ARG A 104 -0.35 7.37 -0.03
N GLU A 105 0.57 7.42 -0.98
CA GLU A 105 0.77 8.61 -1.82
C GLU A 105 -0.46 8.87 -2.71
N ALA A 106 -1.04 7.83 -3.32
CA ALA A 106 -2.24 7.97 -4.13
C ALA A 106 -3.43 8.52 -3.31
N LEU A 107 -3.67 7.98 -2.10
CA LEU A 107 -4.73 8.45 -1.20
C LEU A 107 -4.47 9.89 -0.72
N ARG A 108 -3.23 10.24 -0.34
CA ARG A 108 -2.87 11.62 0.02
C ARG A 108 -3.10 12.60 -1.13
N GLY A 109 -3.06 12.14 -2.36
CA GLY A 109 -3.41 12.91 -3.55
C GLY A 109 -4.90 13.25 -3.68
N THR A 110 -5.80 12.56 -2.97
CA THR A 110 -7.24 12.80 -3.10
C THR A 110 -7.75 13.86 -2.11
N LEU A 111 -8.75 14.63 -2.54
CA LEU A 111 -9.34 15.69 -1.72
C LEU A 111 -9.95 15.15 -0.42
N LEU A 112 -10.57 13.96 -0.46
CA LEU A 112 -11.18 13.34 0.71
C LEU A 112 -10.15 13.12 1.83
N TYR A 113 -9.04 12.43 1.54
CA TYR A 113 -8.03 12.16 2.56
C TYR A 113 -7.25 13.42 2.96
N GLN A 114 -7.03 14.38 2.05
CA GLN A 114 -6.48 15.68 2.43
C GLN A 114 -7.37 16.40 3.45
N THR A 115 -8.69 16.34 3.26
CA THR A 115 -9.67 16.98 4.15
C THR A 115 -9.70 16.29 5.51
N ILE A 116 -9.74 14.96 5.53
CA ILE A 116 -9.67 14.16 6.77
C ILE A 116 -8.39 14.46 7.55
N LEU A 117 -7.23 14.48 6.88
CA LEU A 117 -5.95 14.74 7.53
C LEU A 117 -5.86 16.15 8.12
N LYS A 118 -6.35 17.17 7.39
CA LYS A 118 -6.42 18.56 7.89
C LYS A 118 -7.38 18.71 9.08
N ALA A 119 -8.54 18.05 9.01
CA ALA A 119 -9.50 18.03 10.11
C ALA A 119 -8.89 17.36 11.36
N LEU A 120 -8.20 16.23 11.18
CA LEU A 120 -7.52 15.53 12.25
C LEU A 120 -6.41 16.35 12.90
N GLU A 121 -5.66 17.13 12.12
CA GLU A 121 -4.62 18.03 12.63
C GLU A 121 -5.18 19.19 13.45
N SER A 122 -6.38 19.67 13.09
CA SER A 122 -7.05 20.80 13.72
C SER A 122 -7.95 20.39 14.89
N ALA A 123 -8.27 19.11 15.02
CA ALA A 123 -9.19 18.61 16.04
C ALA A 123 -8.60 18.74 17.45
N PRO A 124 -9.44 19.02 18.48
CA PRO A 124 -9.03 18.95 19.88
C PRO A 124 -8.36 17.61 20.19
N GLU A 125 -7.21 17.65 20.86
CA GLU A 125 -6.37 16.48 21.18
C GLU A 125 -5.96 15.63 19.95
N ARG A 126 -6.16 16.14 18.73
CA ARG A 126 -6.04 15.41 17.46
C ARG A 126 -6.90 14.13 17.44
N ARG A 127 -8.12 14.24 17.92
CA ARG A 127 -9.10 13.14 17.94
C ARG A 127 -10.28 13.55 17.07
N LEU A 128 -10.51 12.81 15.99
CA LEU A 128 -11.61 13.06 15.06
C LEU A 128 -12.67 11.98 15.26
N GLY A 129 -13.83 12.33 15.80
CA GLY A 129 -14.93 11.39 16.02
C GLY A 129 -15.63 10.95 14.74
N GLU A 130 -16.31 9.80 14.81
CA GLU A 130 -17.03 9.21 13.67
C GLU A 130 -18.09 10.13 13.07
N GLU A 131 -18.80 10.92 13.88
CA GLU A 131 -19.79 11.90 13.38
C GLU A 131 -19.14 12.94 12.47
N GLU A 132 -18.01 13.51 12.89
CA GLU A 132 -17.30 14.52 12.10
C GLU A 132 -16.66 13.90 10.85
N LEU A 133 -16.12 12.68 10.97
CA LEU A 133 -15.66 11.92 9.81
C LEU A 133 -16.80 11.69 8.81
N GLY A 134 -17.98 11.31 9.29
CA GLY A 134 -19.18 11.12 8.47
C GLY A 134 -19.60 12.40 7.76
N ARG A 135 -19.52 13.56 8.42
CA ARG A 135 -19.75 14.87 7.76
C ARG A 135 -18.75 15.12 6.63
N ILE A 136 -17.46 14.86 6.85
CA ILE A 136 -16.44 15.00 5.79
C ILE A 136 -16.72 14.06 4.61
N VAL A 137 -17.06 12.80 4.88
CA VAL A 137 -17.39 11.81 3.83
C VAL A 137 -18.64 12.23 3.05
N SER A 138 -19.65 12.79 3.72
CA SER A 138 -20.88 13.24 3.07
C SER A 138 -20.64 14.31 1.98
N LEU A 139 -19.55 15.08 2.07
CA LEU A 139 -19.15 16.06 1.05
C LEU A 139 -18.81 15.43 -0.30
N THR A 140 -18.53 14.12 -0.35
CA THR A 140 -18.24 13.41 -1.61
C THR A 140 -19.49 12.82 -2.27
N ASN A 141 -20.69 13.08 -1.71
CA ASN A 141 -21.95 12.39 -2.03
C ASN A 141 -21.84 10.86 -1.92
N ALA A 142 -20.93 10.37 -1.08
CA ALA A 142 -20.80 8.95 -0.81
C ALA A 142 -21.93 8.48 0.11
N PRO A 143 -22.39 7.24 -0.06
CA PRO A 143 -23.38 6.69 0.85
C PRO A 143 -22.74 6.41 2.23
N PRO A 144 -23.49 6.43 3.34
CA PRO A 144 -22.95 6.40 4.71
C PRO A 144 -22.02 5.21 5.01
N GLU A 145 -22.30 4.04 4.43
CA GLU A 145 -21.49 2.82 4.57
C GLU A 145 -20.03 3.00 4.09
N THR A 146 -19.76 4.03 3.28
CA THR A 146 -18.42 4.39 2.81
C THR A 146 -17.47 4.75 3.95
N ILE A 147 -17.98 5.19 5.11
CA ILE A 147 -17.16 5.57 6.26
C ILE A 147 -16.22 4.42 6.67
N LEU A 148 -16.73 3.18 6.69
CA LEU A 148 -15.93 2.00 7.02
C LEU A 148 -14.82 1.74 6.00
N ASN A 149 -15.10 1.94 4.70
CA ASN A 149 -14.08 1.82 3.67
C ASN A 149 -13.02 2.92 3.80
N VAL A 150 -13.42 4.16 4.08
CA VAL A 150 -12.50 5.29 4.34
C VAL A 150 -11.57 4.99 5.52
N ILE A 151 -12.11 4.48 6.61
CA ILE A 151 -11.32 4.06 7.78
C ILE A 151 -10.37 2.92 7.40
N THR A 152 -10.87 1.90 6.68
CA THR A 152 -10.09 0.71 6.30
C THR A 152 -8.92 1.07 5.40
N TRP A 153 -9.15 1.89 4.38
CA TRP A 153 -8.10 2.38 3.50
C TRP A 153 -7.11 3.31 4.21
N GLY A 154 -7.58 4.21 5.06
CA GLY A 154 -6.71 5.07 5.87
C GLY A 154 -5.79 4.28 6.80
N ARG A 155 -6.29 3.20 7.40
CA ARG A 155 -5.49 2.26 8.20
C ARG A 155 -4.52 1.44 7.35
N TYR A 156 -4.97 0.91 6.22
CA TYR A 156 -4.14 0.13 5.30
C TYR A 156 -2.94 0.96 4.80
N ALA A 157 -3.20 2.20 4.41
CA ALA A 157 -2.21 3.18 3.99
C ALA A 157 -1.41 3.79 5.15
N GLU A 158 -1.73 3.43 6.40
CA GLU A 158 -1.12 3.95 7.63
C GLU A 158 -1.09 5.50 7.63
N LEU A 159 -2.21 6.11 7.24
CA LEU A 159 -2.44 7.57 7.32
C LEU A 159 -2.81 8.00 8.74
N PHE A 160 -3.59 7.16 9.41
CA PHE A 160 -4.07 7.38 10.77
C PHE A 160 -4.37 6.03 11.45
N ARG A 161 -4.66 6.07 12.74
CA ARG A 161 -5.25 4.96 13.50
C ARG A 161 -6.75 5.19 13.65
N TYR A 162 -7.47 4.11 13.93
CA TYR A 162 -8.86 4.16 14.32
C TYR A 162 -9.03 3.30 15.58
N ASP A 163 -9.67 3.86 16.60
CA ASP A 163 -10.09 3.14 17.80
C ASP A 163 -11.56 2.77 17.66
N ALA A 164 -11.86 1.46 17.66
CA ALA A 164 -13.22 0.96 17.46
C ALA A 164 -14.09 1.02 18.72
N ASN A 165 -13.49 1.18 19.90
CA ASN A 165 -14.26 1.32 21.15
C ASN A 165 -14.68 2.78 21.35
N GLU A 166 -13.77 3.70 21.04
CA GLU A 166 -13.99 5.14 21.19
C GLU A 166 -14.58 5.78 19.92
N HIS A 167 -14.62 5.07 18.80
CA HIS A 167 -15.09 5.57 17.50
C HIS A 167 -14.37 6.84 17.05
N VAL A 168 -13.03 6.86 17.21
CA VAL A 168 -12.18 8.00 16.87
C VAL A 168 -11.04 7.64 15.94
N VAL A 169 -10.76 8.54 15.01
CA VAL A 169 -9.52 8.58 14.24
C VAL A 169 -8.48 9.40 14.99
N THR A 170 -7.25 8.89 15.07
CA THR A 170 -6.10 9.56 15.71
C THR A 170 -4.84 9.50 14.85
N PRO A 171 -3.88 10.45 14.99
CA PRO A 171 -2.65 10.43 14.22
C PRO A 171 -1.83 9.16 14.41
N LEU A 172 -1.27 8.65 13.33
CA LEU A 172 -0.28 7.58 13.41
C LEU A 172 1.04 8.14 13.97
N ARG A 173 1.26 7.98 15.28
CA ARG A 173 2.59 8.19 15.87
C ARG A 173 3.54 7.07 15.42
N LEU A 174 4.28 7.30 14.34
CA LEU A 174 5.40 6.43 13.99
C LEU A 174 6.43 6.54 15.12
N ARG A 175 6.70 5.45 15.85
CA ARG A 175 7.90 5.41 16.69
C ARG A 175 9.09 5.62 15.74
N PRO A 176 10.02 6.55 16.03
CA PRO A 176 11.27 6.57 15.28
C PRO A 176 11.90 5.19 15.38
N GLN A 177 12.18 4.56 14.24
CA GLN A 177 12.98 3.35 14.18
C GLN A 177 14.31 3.69 14.85
N ARG A 178 14.64 3.04 15.96
CA ARG A 178 15.98 3.16 16.53
C ARG A 178 16.94 2.73 15.41
N PRO A 179 17.92 3.55 15.02
CA PRO A 179 18.93 3.09 14.06
C PRO A 179 19.49 1.77 14.59
N ALA A 180 19.68 0.78 13.71
CA ALA A 180 20.31 -0.47 14.07
C ALA A 180 21.61 -0.14 14.83
N PRO A 181 21.89 -0.78 15.98
CA PRO A 181 23.15 -0.55 16.66
C PRO A 181 24.27 -0.73 15.64
N PRO A 182 25.30 0.13 15.64
CA PRO A 182 26.43 -0.05 14.73
C PRO A 182 26.90 -1.50 14.89
N THR A 183 26.89 -2.25 13.80
CA THR A 183 27.49 -3.57 13.77
C THR A 183 28.94 -3.35 14.15
N THR A 184 29.27 -3.59 15.41
CA THR A 184 30.64 -3.49 15.87
C THR A 184 31.40 -4.49 15.01
N PRO A 185 32.39 -4.05 14.21
CA PRO A 185 33.22 -4.99 13.51
C PRO A 185 33.86 -5.86 14.58
N SER A 186 33.48 -7.14 14.60
CA SER A 186 34.17 -8.17 15.36
C SER A 186 35.65 -8.03 15.00
N HIS A 187 36.45 -7.52 15.94
CA HIS A 187 37.89 -7.46 15.77
C HIS A 187 38.38 -8.92 15.75
N GLY A 188 38.46 -9.47 14.55
CA GLY A 188 39.21 -10.67 14.27
C GLY A 188 40.66 -10.40 14.62
N GLY A 189 41.10 -10.92 15.77
CA GLY A 189 42.50 -10.94 16.13
C GLY A 189 43.26 -11.84 15.15
N VAL A 190 44.18 -11.24 14.40
CA VAL A 190 45.27 -11.94 13.70
C VAL A 190 46.57 -11.15 13.86
N ASN A 191 47.27 -11.52 14.93
CA ASN A 191 48.70 -11.77 15.09
C ASN A 191 49.69 -11.13 14.08
N ALA A 192 50.61 -10.30 14.59
CA ALA A 192 51.97 -10.13 14.06
C ALA A 192 52.89 -9.56 15.17
N MET A 193 53.39 -10.42 16.05
CA MET A 193 54.49 -10.08 16.97
C MET A 193 55.78 -10.70 16.44
N VAL A 194 56.62 -9.87 15.83
CA VAL A 194 58.02 -10.14 15.50
C VAL A 194 58.79 -10.43 16.79
N ARG A 195 59.58 -11.52 16.83
CA ARG A 195 60.62 -11.74 17.83
C ARG A 195 61.90 -12.22 17.14
N ASP A 196 62.97 -11.47 17.35
CA ASP A 196 64.34 -11.78 16.96
C ASP A 196 64.87 -13.09 17.60
N PRO A 197 65.84 -13.79 16.96
CA PRO A 197 66.48 -14.95 17.55
C PRO A 197 67.59 -14.56 18.55
N PRO A 198 67.69 -15.20 19.73
CA PRO A 198 68.84 -15.02 20.63
C PRO A 198 70.04 -15.88 20.21
N GLY A 199 71.23 -15.33 20.43
CA GLY A 199 72.53 -15.77 19.93
C GLY A 199 73.09 -17.10 20.45
N LEU A 200 74.18 -17.49 19.78
CA LEU A 200 74.96 -18.72 19.94
C LEU A 200 75.50 -18.95 21.37
N SER A 201 75.35 -20.18 21.85
CA SER A 201 76.14 -20.73 22.96
C SER A 201 77.50 -21.25 22.47
N PRO A 202 78.61 -21.08 23.22
CA PRO A 202 79.92 -21.60 22.85
C PRO A 202 80.04 -23.12 23.12
N PRO A 203 80.94 -23.84 22.40
CA PRO A 203 81.13 -25.29 22.57
C PRO A 203 81.90 -25.65 23.86
N PRO A 204 81.67 -26.85 24.44
CA PRO A 204 82.38 -27.30 25.63
C PRO A 204 83.85 -27.70 25.35
N LYS A 205 84.71 -27.42 26.33
CA LYS A 205 86.17 -27.68 26.31
C LYS A 205 86.49 -29.18 26.38
N ILE A 206 87.38 -29.63 25.50
CA ILE A 206 88.05 -30.93 25.59
C ILE A 206 89.12 -30.83 26.68
N ALA A 207 89.16 -31.79 27.62
CA ALA A 207 90.25 -31.97 28.57
C ALA A 207 91.13 -33.17 28.15
N PRO A 208 92.45 -33.13 28.35
CA PRO A 208 93.37 -34.15 27.83
C PRO A 208 93.66 -35.26 28.85
N ALA A 209 93.76 -36.50 28.35
CA ALA A 209 94.89 -37.44 28.44
C ALA A 209 94.40 -38.86 28.08
#